data_AF-A0A9N8DQ42-F1
#
_entry.id   AF-A0A9N8DQ42-F1
#
_cell.length_a   1.000
_cell.length_b   1.000
_cell.length_c   1.000
_cell.angle_alpha   90.00
_cell.angle_beta   90.00
_cell.angle_gamma   90.00
#
_symmetry.space_group_name_H-M   'P 1'
#
loop_
_entity.id
_entity.type
_entity.pdbx_description
1 polymer ?
#
loop_
_entity_poly.entity_id
_entity_poly.type
_entity_poly.pdbx_seq_one_letter_code
_entity_poly.pdbx_strand_id
1 'polypeptide(L)'
;MTSIISSRILVLPLLLLALPSNIVVASFDYMNFAQDAANQERCKPYKCDEGYEPVPKKKHEYQSAGCNAMGSMSLFDDEEEEVPYETCCHHWHACYQICGTLKKDCDRDYKQCVDEKCKATGKEYDNCLENANQQTMLLAVGGCRSHEVEQSKHCACTTKYGDRHLKAREESLRHFYRMHAPENKSKVNALLEKADTTQKLGKLLVKLVKKYPKAIEIVEDPQSRMYRQMFGAGFGGGKDGDEEEEDGDEWGFGKQGKYDPDDDFDVNEDLGGYGEDEAAEEEDEEEDDEAEEMLRQAEVLRIKAEKLKREKKKKQEEEEKKKKKQQQQKMEKKKPKPPPPVEEVEEEPPIEDEFNQYEEL
;
A
#
# COMPACT_ATOMS: atom_id res chain seq x y z
N MET A 1 44.26 31.44 -63.29
CA MET A 1 43.73 30.78 -64.50
C MET A 1 43.00 29.53 -64.05
N THR A 2 41.80 29.39 -64.59
CA THR A 2 40.71 28.47 -64.24
C THR A 2 41.13 27.00 -64.11
N SER A 3 40.67 26.31 -63.06
CA SER A 3 40.54 24.85 -63.14
C SER A 3 39.36 24.37 -62.29
N ILE A 4 38.42 23.75 -63.01
CA ILE A 4 37.12 23.25 -62.61
C ILE A 4 37.33 21.83 -62.09
N ILE A 5 36.97 21.54 -60.83
CA ILE A 5 36.92 20.16 -60.33
C ILE A 5 35.47 19.77 -60.11
N SER A 6 35.11 18.76 -60.89
CA SER A 6 33.83 18.11 -61.10
C SER A 6 33.20 17.58 -59.80
N SER A 7 31.98 18.03 -59.52
CA SER A 7 31.04 17.43 -58.57
C SER A 7 30.59 16.06 -59.05
N ARG A 8 30.91 15.01 -58.28
CA ARG A 8 30.18 13.73 -58.31
C ARG A 8 29.26 13.67 -57.10
N ILE A 9 28.02 14.13 -57.29
CA ILE A 9 26.93 13.93 -56.35
C ILE A 9 26.44 12.49 -56.56
N LEU A 10 26.76 11.62 -55.61
CA LEU A 10 26.14 10.31 -55.47
C LEU A 10 24.70 10.52 -55.01
N VAL A 11 23.75 10.36 -55.94
CA VAL A 11 22.32 10.25 -55.64
C VAL A 11 22.08 8.83 -55.15
N LEU A 12 22.02 8.64 -53.84
CA LEU A 12 21.46 7.44 -53.22
C LEU A 12 19.93 7.56 -53.22
N PRO A 13 19.18 6.63 -53.85
CA PRO A 13 17.73 6.66 -53.81
C PRO A 13 17.24 6.26 -52.42
N LEU A 14 16.48 7.16 -51.81
CA LEU A 14 15.73 6.97 -50.58
C LEU A 14 14.65 5.90 -50.84
N LEU A 15 14.93 4.65 -50.47
CA LEU A 15 13.98 3.54 -50.48
C LEU A 15 13.00 3.72 -49.30
N LEU A 16 11.95 4.52 -49.53
CA LEU A 16 10.79 4.63 -48.66
C LEU A 16 10.00 3.31 -48.71
N LEU A 17 10.31 2.40 -47.78
CA LEU A 17 9.43 1.28 -47.46
C LEU A 17 8.24 1.82 -46.67
N ALA A 18 7.10 1.92 -47.36
CA ALA A 18 5.80 2.10 -46.73
C ALA A 18 5.41 0.76 -46.07
N LEU A 19 5.49 0.71 -44.74
CA LEU A 19 4.87 -0.36 -43.97
C LEU A 19 3.40 0.00 -43.69
N PRO A 20 2.48 -0.97 -43.76
CA PRO A 20 1.05 -0.74 -43.53
C PRO A 20 0.78 -0.42 -42.04
N SER A 21 0.21 0.76 -41.82
CA SER A 21 -0.23 1.29 -40.52
C SER A 21 -1.47 0.58 -39.98
N ASN A 22 -1.40 -0.69 -39.60
CA ASN A 22 -2.55 -1.40 -39.00
C ASN A 22 -2.16 -2.44 -37.94
N ILE A 23 -1.35 -2.09 -36.93
CA ILE A 23 -1.27 -2.85 -35.66
C ILE A 23 -0.92 -1.89 -34.50
N VAL A 24 -1.89 -1.14 -33.96
CA VAL A 24 -1.74 -0.54 -32.61
C VAL A 24 -3.12 -0.38 -31.94
N VAL A 25 -3.77 -1.49 -31.59
CA VAL A 25 -4.90 -1.44 -30.65
C VAL A 25 -4.89 -2.67 -29.72
N ALA A 26 -3.79 -2.89 -29.02
CA ALA A 26 -3.74 -3.83 -27.89
C ALA A 26 -2.76 -3.41 -26.77
N SER A 27 -2.09 -2.25 -26.91
CA SER A 27 -1.02 -1.81 -26.01
C SER A 27 -1.45 -0.76 -24.98
N PHE A 28 -2.67 -0.22 -25.09
CA PHE A 28 -3.11 0.91 -24.25
C PHE A 28 -3.56 0.47 -22.85
N ASP A 29 -4.04 -0.76 -22.68
CA ASP A 29 -4.45 -1.27 -21.37
C ASP A 29 -3.25 -1.76 -20.54
N TYR A 30 -2.20 -2.28 -21.18
CA TYR A 30 -0.98 -2.72 -20.50
C TYR A 30 -0.15 -1.57 -19.92
N MET A 31 -0.12 -0.41 -20.60
CA MET A 31 0.59 0.78 -20.11
C MET A 31 -0.11 1.46 -18.93
N ASN A 32 -1.43 1.32 -18.79
CA ASN A 32 -2.16 1.80 -17.62
C ASN A 32 -1.87 0.95 -16.38
N PHE A 33 -1.72 -0.37 -16.54
CA PHE A 33 -1.40 -1.28 -15.42
C PHE A 33 -0.03 -0.98 -14.80
N ALA A 34 1.01 -0.80 -15.61
CA ALA A 34 2.34 -0.44 -15.12
C ALA A 34 2.36 0.95 -14.44
N GLN A 35 1.55 1.89 -14.95
CA GLN A 35 1.43 3.23 -14.37
C GLN A 35 0.62 3.24 -13.07
N ASP A 36 -0.39 2.38 -12.93
CA ASP A 36 -1.15 2.17 -11.70
C ASP A 36 -0.36 1.39 -10.64
N ALA A 37 0.46 0.42 -11.05
CA ALA A 37 1.43 -0.24 -10.18
C ALA A 37 2.48 0.75 -9.64
N ALA A 38 3.01 1.64 -10.50
CA ALA A 38 3.90 2.72 -10.08
C ALA A 38 3.18 3.82 -9.25
N ASN A 39 1.86 3.98 -9.40
CA ASN A 39 1.04 4.92 -8.63
C ASN A 39 0.56 4.36 -7.28
N GLN A 40 0.82 3.09 -6.94
CA GLN A 40 0.58 2.58 -5.58
C GLN A 40 1.33 3.38 -4.51
N GLU A 41 2.50 3.93 -4.86
CA GLU A 41 3.24 4.84 -3.98
C GLU A 41 2.50 6.18 -3.71
N ARG A 42 1.42 6.47 -4.44
CA ARG A 42 0.70 7.75 -4.44
C ARG A 42 -0.80 7.63 -4.15
N CYS A 43 -1.27 6.56 -3.51
CA CYS A 43 -2.62 6.56 -2.98
C CYS A 43 -2.81 7.71 -2.00
N LYS A 44 -3.79 8.57 -2.28
CA LYS A 44 -4.05 9.74 -1.45
C LYS A 44 -4.73 9.26 -0.16
N PRO A 45 -4.35 9.78 1.02
CA PRO A 45 -5.12 9.54 2.23
C PRO A 45 -6.57 9.97 2.02
N TYR A 46 -7.50 9.26 2.66
CA TYR A 46 -8.92 9.61 2.65
C TYR A 46 -9.11 11.05 3.13
N LYS A 47 -9.91 11.83 2.39
CA LYS A 47 -10.15 13.25 2.65
C LYS A 47 -11.64 13.50 2.69
N CYS A 48 -12.03 14.35 3.63
CA CYS A 48 -13.35 14.94 3.70
C CYS A 48 -13.36 16.29 2.98
N ASP A 49 -14.56 16.81 2.75
CA ASP A 49 -14.78 18.15 2.23
C ASP A 49 -14.11 19.24 3.08
N GLU A 50 -13.99 20.43 2.50
CA GLU A 50 -13.37 21.57 3.18
C GLU A 50 -14.09 21.90 4.50
N GLY A 51 -13.32 22.17 5.56
CA GLY A 51 -13.86 22.36 6.91
C GLY A 51 -14.15 21.08 7.69
N TYR A 52 -13.99 19.90 7.08
CA TYR A 52 -14.15 18.60 7.74
C TYR A 52 -12.84 17.81 7.80
N GLU A 53 -12.70 16.97 8.82
CA GLU A 53 -11.59 16.03 8.99
C GLU A 53 -12.13 14.61 9.19
N PRO A 54 -11.47 13.60 8.57
CA PRO A 54 -11.84 12.21 8.79
C PRO A 54 -11.41 11.77 10.19
N VAL A 55 -12.35 11.15 10.90
CA VAL A 55 -12.15 10.53 12.20
C VAL A 55 -12.73 9.10 12.18
N PRO A 56 -12.23 8.17 13.00
CA PRO A 56 -12.83 6.85 13.10
C PRO A 56 -14.29 6.93 13.56
N LYS A 57 -15.15 6.04 13.04
CA LYS A 57 -16.53 5.90 13.55
C LYS A 57 -16.53 5.48 15.03
N LYS A 58 -17.54 5.93 15.79
CA LYS A 58 -17.62 5.76 17.26
C LYS A 58 -17.65 4.31 17.74
N LYS A 59 -18.24 3.41 16.94
CA LYS A 59 -18.36 1.97 17.21
C LYS A 59 -17.75 1.22 16.04
N HIS A 60 -16.43 1.32 15.93
CA HIS A 60 -15.72 0.68 14.85
C HIS A 60 -15.22 -0.68 15.34
N GLU A 61 -15.70 -1.72 14.67
CA GLU A 61 -15.18 -3.08 14.77
C GLU A 61 -14.29 -3.33 13.56
N TYR A 62 -13.15 -3.99 13.78
CA TYR A 62 -12.22 -4.36 12.72
C TYR A 62 -12.59 -5.74 12.24
N GLN A 63 -12.78 -5.92 10.94
CA GLN A 63 -13.16 -7.20 10.36
C GLN A 63 -12.07 -7.72 9.44
N SER A 64 -11.91 -9.02 9.36
CA SER A 64 -11.01 -9.64 8.39
C SER A 64 -11.59 -10.93 7.86
N ALA A 65 -11.52 -11.10 6.54
CA ALA A 65 -11.85 -12.35 5.88
C ALA A 65 -10.61 -13.20 5.54
N GLY A 66 -9.51 -12.96 6.27
CA GLY A 66 -8.28 -13.73 6.15
C GLY A 66 -7.49 -13.47 4.87
N CYS A 67 -6.49 -14.32 4.60
CA CYS A 67 -5.69 -14.22 3.37
C CYS A 67 -6.50 -14.58 2.11
N ASN A 68 -7.52 -15.43 2.22
CA ASN A 68 -8.34 -15.86 1.08
C ASN A 68 -9.05 -14.68 0.41
N ALA A 69 -9.58 -13.75 1.20
CA ALA A 69 -10.23 -12.54 0.68
C ALA A 69 -9.26 -11.49 0.12
N MET A 70 -7.94 -11.65 0.29
CA MET A 70 -6.92 -10.78 -0.32
C MET A 70 -6.64 -11.16 -1.78
N GLY A 71 -7.45 -12.06 -2.34
CA GLY A 71 -7.43 -12.48 -3.72
C GLY A 71 -6.66 -13.78 -3.97
N SER A 72 -6.32 -14.52 -2.91
CA SER A 72 -5.87 -15.90 -3.07
C SER A 72 -7.03 -16.72 -3.63
N MET A 73 -7.03 -16.95 -4.93
CA MET A 73 -7.86 -17.97 -5.57
C MET A 73 -7.23 -19.34 -5.28
N SER A 74 -7.10 -19.70 -4.00
CA SER A 74 -6.93 -21.09 -3.61
C SER A 74 -8.28 -21.77 -3.83
N LEU A 75 -8.60 -21.98 -5.11
CA LEU A 75 -9.86 -22.56 -5.58
C LEU A 75 -9.94 -24.08 -5.33
N PHE A 76 -8.89 -24.70 -4.78
CA PHE A 76 -8.70 -26.14 -4.84
C PHE A 76 -8.10 -26.82 -3.60
N ASP A 77 -7.86 -26.09 -2.50
CA ASP A 77 -7.42 -26.75 -1.25
C ASP A 77 -8.50 -26.60 -0.18
N ASP A 78 -9.29 -27.68 -0.03
CA ASP A 78 -10.23 -27.88 1.07
C ASP A 78 -9.49 -28.27 2.37
N GLU A 79 -8.17 -28.47 2.35
CA GLU A 79 -7.39 -28.61 3.57
C GLU A 79 -7.12 -27.23 4.19
N GLU A 80 -7.64 -27.08 5.41
CA GLU A 80 -7.48 -25.96 6.33
C GLU A 80 -6.02 -25.85 6.81
N GLU A 81 -5.05 -25.87 5.88
CA GLU A 81 -3.66 -25.65 6.21
C GLU A 81 -3.49 -24.17 6.54
N GLU A 82 -3.37 -23.88 7.83
CA GLU A 82 -3.18 -22.52 8.34
C GLU A 82 -1.94 -21.92 7.69
N VAL A 83 -2.14 -21.02 6.72
CA VAL A 83 -1.05 -20.27 6.12
C VAL A 83 -0.26 -19.55 7.23
N PRO A 84 1.08 -19.69 7.27
CA PRO A 84 1.91 -19.23 8.40
C PRO A 84 1.86 -17.71 8.63
N TYR A 85 1.37 -16.97 7.63
CA TYR A 85 1.19 -15.53 7.64
C TYR A 85 -0.29 -15.09 7.72
N GLU A 86 -1.23 -15.96 8.07
CA GLU A 86 -2.67 -15.62 8.21
C GLU A 86 -2.88 -14.40 9.13
N THR A 87 -2.15 -14.37 10.24
CA THR A 87 -2.16 -13.21 11.15
C THR A 87 -1.78 -11.90 10.45
N CYS A 88 -0.86 -11.91 9.49
CA CYS A 88 -0.47 -10.72 8.73
C CYS A 88 -1.62 -10.22 7.84
N CYS A 89 -2.40 -11.11 7.25
CA CYS A 89 -3.57 -10.77 6.45
C CYS A 89 -4.64 -10.10 7.31
N HIS A 90 -4.92 -10.63 8.51
CA HIS A 90 -5.83 -9.97 9.45
C HIS A 90 -5.41 -8.54 9.79
N HIS A 91 -4.11 -8.33 10.04
CA HIS A 91 -3.58 -7.00 10.35
C HIS A 91 -3.66 -6.06 9.15
N TRP A 92 -3.45 -6.56 7.93
CA TRP A 92 -3.57 -5.78 6.71
C TRP A 92 -5.01 -5.30 6.49
N HIS A 93 -5.99 -6.20 6.61
CA HIS A 93 -7.42 -5.85 6.52
C HIS A 93 -7.81 -4.79 7.54
N ALA A 94 -7.41 -4.98 8.80
CA ALA A 94 -7.67 -3.99 9.84
C ALA A 94 -6.97 -2.65 9.55
N CYS A 95 -5.73 -2.66 9.02
CA CYS A 95 -5.01 -1.44 8.64
C CYS A 95 -5.75 -0.61 7.58
N TYR A 96 -6.38 -1.29 6.61
CA TYR A 96 -7.20 -0.65 5.57
C TYR A 96 -8.48 -0.01 6.11
N GLN A 97 -9.03 -0.55 7.20
CA GLN A 97 -10.22 -0.02 7.86
C GLN A 97 -9.89 1.13 8.83
N ILE A 98 -8.66 1.19 9.36
CA ILE A 98 -8.27 2.25 10.30
C ILE A 98 -8.24 3.60 9.61
N CYS A 99 -9.16 4.48 10.01
CA CYS A 99 -9.26 5.81 9.44
C CYS A 99 -7.95 6.61 9.54
N GLY A 100 -7.47 7.13 8.41
CA GLY A 100 -6.29 7.99 8.33
C GLY A 100 -4.97 7.27 8.05
N THR A 101 -4.99 5.96 7.83
CA THR A 101 -3.83 5.21 7.34
C THR A 101 -3.53 5.52 5.88
N LEU A 102 -2.32 5.17 5.46
CA LEU A 102 -1.89 5.24 4.07
C LEU A 102 -1.75 3.81 3.57
N LYS A 103 -2.30 3.52 2.38
CA LYS A 103 -2.16 2.21 1.72
C LYS A 103 -0.73 1.69 1.76
N LYS A 104 0.24 2.52 1.33
CA LYS A 104 1.67 2.17 1.33
C LYS A 104 2.23 1.77 2.70
N ASP A 105 1.71 2.35 3.79
CA ASP A 105 2.16 2.02 5.13
C ASP A 105 1.58 0.65 5.53
N CYS A 106 0.30 0.38 5.21
CA CYS A 106 -0.33 -0.93 5.42
C CYS A 106 0.33 -2.03 4.59
N ASP A 107 0.60 -1.80 3.30
CA ASP A 107 1.23 -2.78 2.41
C ASP A 107 2.67 -3.08 2.83
N ARG A 108 3.43 -2.05 3.22
CA ARG A 108 4.80 -2.24 3.73
C ARG A 108 4.78 -3.05 5.01
N ASP A 109 3.90 -2.72 5.95
CA ASP A 109 3.80 -3.41 7.23
C ASP A 109 3.34 -4.87 7.04
N TYR A 110 2.49 -5.15 6.05
CA TYR A 110 2.14 -6.51 5.62
C TYR A 110 3.35 -7.26 5.07
N LYS A 111 4.05 -6.70 4.07
CA LYS A 111 5.27 -7.31 3.49
C LYS A 111 6.30 -7.68 4.55
N GLN A 112 6.53 -6.77 5.51
CA GLN A 112 7.43 -7.02 6.64
C GLN A 112 6.94 -8.15 7.54
N CYS A 113 5.64 -8.18 7.85
CA CYS A 113 5.05 -9.25 8.65
C CYS A 113 5.18 -10.61 7.97
N VAL A 114 4.89 -10.68 6.67
CA VAL A 114 4.96 -11.95 5.94
C VAL A 114 6.41 -12.44 5.83
N ASP A 115 7.36 -11.57 5.51
CA ASP A 115 8.78 -11.93 5.49
C ASP A 115 9.27 -12.47 6.85
N GLU A 116 8.86 -11.83 7.95
CA GLU A 116 9.15 -12.32 9.32
C GLU A 116 8.53 -13.69 9.59
N LYS A 117 7.30 -13.94 9.12
CA LYS A 117 6.58 -15.21 9.34
C LYS A 117 7.09 -16.34 8.46
N CYS A 118 7.34 -16.09 7.19
CA CYS A 118 7.93 -17.06 6.28
C CYS A 118 9.34 -17.43 6.73
N LYS A 119 10.15 -16.50 7.21
CA LYS A 119 11.49 -16.84 7.74
C LYS A 119 11.45 -17.86 8.88
N ALA A 120 10.34 -17.92 9.62
CA ALA A 120 10.16 -18.86 10.70
C ALA A 120 9.80 -20.30 10.23
N THR A 121 9.38 -20.50 8.98
CA THR A 121 9.04 -21.84 8.44
C THR A 121 10.28 -22.64 8.04
N GLY A 122 11.43 -21.97 7.86
CA GLY A 122 12.71 -22.63 7.59
C GLY A 122 12.80 -23.17 6.17
N LYS A 123 12.53 -24.48 5.97
CA LYS A 123 12.70 -25.14 4.67
C LYS A 123 11.64 -24.76 3.64
N GLU A 124 10.47 -24.32 4.11
CA GLU A 124 9.35 -23.86 3.27
C GLU A 124 9.36 -22.33 3.11
N TYR A 125 10.49 -21.67 3.36
CA TYR A 125 10.60 -20.22 3.26
C TYR A 125 10.25 -19.73 1.86
N ASP A 126 10.79 -20.39 0.83
CA ASP A 126 10.63 -19.98 -0.57
C ASP A 126 9.18 -20.14 -1.02
N ASN A 127 8.55 -21.30 -0.77
CA ASN A 127 7.13 -21.54 -1.07
C ASN A 127 6.21 -20.56 -0.33
N CYS A 128 6.50 -20.29 0.96
CA CYS A 128 5.73 -19.33 1.75
C CYS A 128 5.84 -17.91 1.17
N LEU A 129 7.04 -17.50 0.80
CA LEU A 129 7.30 -16.18 0.25
C LEU A 129 6.70 -16.03 -1.16
N GLU A 130 6.75 -17.08 -1.98
CA GLU A 130 6.14 -17.12 -3.30
C GLU A 130 4.62 -16.92 -3.21
N ASN A 131 3.93 -17.72 -2.39
CA ASN A 131 2.49 -17.59 -2.16
C ASN A 131 2.11 -16.18 -1.65
N ALA A 132 2.91 -15.64 -0.73
CA ALA A 132 2.73 -14.27 -0.23
C ALA A 132 2.99 -13.18 -1.28
N ASN A 133 3.95 -13.41 -2.19
CA ASN A 133 4.27 -12.49 -3.28
C ASN A 133 3.16 -12.47 -4.32
N GLN A 134 2.55 -13.62 -4.64
CA GLN A 134 1.37 -13.69 -5.49
C GLN A 134 0.21 -12.87 -4.91
N GLN A 135 -0.08 -13.02 -3.60
CA GLN A 135 -1.08 -12.19 -2.93
C GLN A 135 -0.71 -10.70 -2.99
N THR A 136 0.54 -10.37 -2.67
CA THR A 136 1.05 -8.99 -2.74
C THR A 136 0.88 -8.38 -4.13
N MET A 137 1.13 -9.15 -5.20
CA MET A 137 0.96 -8.72 -6.58
C MET A 137 -0.50 -8.42 -6.88
N LEU A 138 -1.43 -9.24 -6.38
CA LEU A 138 -2.85 -9.01 -6.58
C LEU A 138 -3.39 -7.81 -5.79
N LEU A 139 -2.91 -7.59 -4.57
CA LEU A 139 -3.17 -6.35 -3.83
C LEU A 139 -2.63 -5.11 -4.55
N ALA A 140 -1.55 -5.30 -5.29
CA ALA A 140 -0.98 -4.29 -6.15
C ALA A 140 -1.91 -3.99 -7.35
N VAL A 141 -2.46 -5.01 -8.00
CA VAL A 141 -3.46 -4.87 -9.08
C VAL A 141 -4.70 -4.13 -8.61
N GLY A 142 -5.16 -4.37 -7.38
CA GLY A 142 -6.34 -3.70 -6.81
C GLY A 142 -6.20 -2.17 -6.66
N GLY A 143 -5.00 -1.62 -6.83
CA GLY A 143 -4.75 -0.18 -6.83
C GLY A 143 -5.19 0.52 -5.52
N CYS A 144 -5.54 1.80 -5.62
CA CYS A 144 -5.96 2.59 -4.45
C CYS A 144 -7.43 2.38 -4.05
N ARG A 145 -8.25 1.83 -4.95
CA ARG A 145 -9.71 1.80 -4.80
C ARG A 145 -10.16 0.97 -3.60
N SER A 146 -9.57 -0.20 -3.37
CA SER A 146 -9.90 -1.07 -2.24
C SER A 146 -9.70 -0.35 -0.90
N HIS A 147 -8.53 0.28 -0.72
CA HIS A 147 -8.22 1.08 0.45
C HIS A 147 -9.18 2.27 0.60
N GLU A 148 -9.48 3.00 -0.47
CA GLU A 148 -10.41 4.15 -0.41
C GLU A 148 -11.84 3.74 -0.02
N VAL A 149 -12.31 2.60 -0.53
CA VAL A 149 -13.62 2.04 -0.18
C VAL A 149 -13.66 1.69 1.30
N GLU A 150 -12.66 0.97 1.81
CA GLU A 150 -12.60 0.61 3.24
C GLU A 150 -12.48 1.86 4.13
N GLN A 151 -11.64 2.83 3.77
CA GLN A 151 -11.58 4.10 4.48
C GLN A 151 -12.93 4.82 4.49
N SER A 152 -13.68 4.84 3.38
CA SER A 152 -14.99 5.49 3.32
C SER A 152 -16.04 4.81 4.20
N LYS A 153 -15.96 3.48 4.36
CA LYS A 153 -16.84 2.70 5.23
C LYS A 153 -16.54 2.93 6.71
N HIS A 154 -15.28 3.14 7.07
CA HIS A 154 -14.87 3.17 8.49
C HIS A 154 -14.52 4.56 9.03
N CYS A 155 -14.26 5.53 8.15
CA CYS A 155 -14.16 6.94 8.50
C CYS A 155 -15.53 7.62 8.59
N ALA A 156 -15.62 8.64 9.42
CA ALA A 156 -16.67 9.64 9.42
C ALA A 156 -16.05 11.03 9.28
N CYS A 157 -16.70 11.91 8.51
CA CYS A 157 -16.28 13.29 8.38
C CYS A 157 -16.89 14.13 9.51
N THR A 158 -16.05 14.78 10.30
CA THR A 158 -16.48 15.67 11.38
C THR A 158 -15.89 17.06 11.20
N THR A 159 -16.58 18.08 11.70
CA THR A 159 -16.12 19.46 11.54
C THR A 159 -14.79 19.69 12.28
N LYS A 160 -13.86 20.36 11.59
CA LYS A 160 -12.58 20.81 12.14
C LYS A 160 -12.74 21.94 13.17
N TYR A 161 -13.88 22.63 13.12
CA TYR A 161 -14.14 23.78 13.99
C TYR A 161 -14.57 23.30 15.40
N GLY A 162 -13.84 23.77 16.41
CA GLY A 162 -14.04 23.39 17.81
C GLY A 162 -13.62 21.95 18.12
N ASP A 163 -14.05 21.42 19.25
CA ASP A 163 -13.52 20.16 19.81
C ASP A 163 -14.23 18.89 19.31
N ARG A 164 -15.11 18.98 18.30
CA ARG A 164 -15.93 17.84 17.87
C ARG A 164 -15.09 16.69 17.32
N HIS A 165 -14.12 17.00 16.47
CA HIS A 165 -13.21 15.99 15.90
C HIS A 165 -12.32 15.37 17.01
N LEU A 166 -11.84 16.16 17.98
CA LEU A 166 -11.08 15.65 19.12
C LEU A 166 -11.91 14.70 20.00
N LYS A 167 -13.15 15.08 20.33
CA LYS A 167 -14.07 14.22 21.09
C LYS A 167 -14.40 12.93 20.34
N ALA A 168 -14.57 12.97 19.02
CA ALA A 168 -14.81 11.76 18.23
C ALA A 168 -13.60 10.81 18.27
N ARG A 169 -12.38 11.34 18.15
CA ARG A 169 -11.14 10.54 18.29
C ARG A 169 -11.01 9.95 19.69
N GLU A 170 -11.33 10.74 20.72
CA GLU A 170 -11.32 10.29 22.11
C GLU A 170 -12.32 9.15 22.34
N GLU A 171 -13.57 9.32 21.89
CA GLU A 171 -14.62 8.32 22.03
C GLU A 171 -14.23 7.01 21.33
N SER A 172 -13.64 7.08 20.13
CA SER A 172 -13.15 5.90 19.41
C SER A 172 -12.06 5.17 20.19
N LEU A 173 -11.04 5.88 20.71
CA LEU A 173 -9.99 5.26 21.53
C LEU A 173 -10.55 4.69 22.83
N ARG A 174 -11.43 5.43 23.53
CA ARG A 174 -12.08 4.94 24.76
C ARG A 174 -12.90 3.68 24.49
N HIS A 175 -13.58 3.62 23.35
CA HIS A 175 -14.34 2.46 22.93
C HIS A 175 -13.41 1.25 22.70
N PHE A 176 -12.33 1.42 21.94
CA PHE A 176 -11.33 0.37 21.70
C PHE A 176 -10.78 -0.19 23.02
N TYR A 177 -10.31 0.67 23.93
CA TYR A 177 -9.80 0.23 25.24
C TYR A 177 -10.88 -0.41 26.10
N ARG A 178 -12.14 0.03 26.01
CA ARG A 178 -13.23 -0.60 26.76
C ARG A 178 -13.47 -2.04 26.33
N MET A 179 -13.34 -2.34 25.04
CA MET A 179 -13.61 -3.67 24.49
C MET A 179 -12.41 -4.60 24.62
N HIS A 180 -11.18 -4.12 24.37
CA HIS A 180 -10.02 -4.99 24.21
C HIS A 180 -8.93 -4.86 25.28
N ALA A 181 -8.93 -3.78 26.08
CA ALA A 181 -7.89 -3.51 27.07
C ALA A 181 -8.36 -2.57 28.21
N PRO A 182 -9.36 -2.99 29.01
CA PRO A 182 -10.04 -2.10 29.97
C PRO A 182 -9.11 -1.53 31.05
N GLU A 183 -8.01 -2.22 31.36
CA GLU A 183 -6.97 -1.80 32.30
C GLU A 183 -6.18 -0.57 31.84
N ASN A 184 -6.17 -0.27 30.53
CA ASN A 184 -5.39 0.82 29.94
C ASN A 184 -6.21 2.08 29.62
N LYS A 185 -7.49 2.15 30.04
CA LYS A 185 -8.40 3.29 29.79
C LYS A 185 -7.86 4.65 30.24
N SER A 186 -7.05 4.69 31.30
CA SER A 186 -6.45 5.93 31.81
C SER A 186 -5.41 6.55 30.86
N LYS A 187 -4.85 5.76 29.93
CA LYS A 187 -3.82 6.22 28.98
C LYS A 187 -4.39 7.00 27.79
N VAL A 188 -5.72 7.02 27.61
CA VAL A 188 -6.35 7.60 26.41
C VAL A 188 -5.99 9.07 26.22
N ASN A 189 -6.05 9.88 27.27
CA ASN A 189 -5.77 11.32 27.17
C ASN A 189 -4.31 11.58 26.74
N ALA A 190 -3.35 10.88 27.36
CA ALA A 190 -1.94 10.98 27.02
C ALA A 190 -1.61 10.48 25.59
N LEU A 191 -2.40 9.55 25.06
CA LEU A 191 -2.26 9.07 23.68
C LEU A 191 -2.84 10.04 22.67
N LEU A 192 -3.97 10.69 22.99
CA LEU A 192 -4.56 11.74 22.15
C LEU A 192 -3.65 12.94 21.98
N GLU A 193 -2.98 13.38 23.05
CA GLU A 193 -2.00 14.46 22.99
C GLU A 193 -0.84 14.15 22.02
N LYS A 194 -0.44 12.87 21.94
CA LYS A 194 0.59 12.41 21.00
C LYS A 194 0.08 12.21 19.57
N ALA A 195 -1.24 12.02 19.42
CA ALA A 195 -1.93 11.76 18.17
C ALA A 195 -2.81 12.96 17.75
N ASP A 196 -2.18 14.14 17.67
CA ASP A 196 -2.78 15.41 17.25
C ASP A 196 -3.34 15.39 15.82
N THR A 197 -2.79 14.58 14.92
CA THR A 197 -3.25 14.46 13.53
C THR A 197 -3.96 13.14 13.24
N THR A 198 -4.87 13.13 12.26
CA THR A 198 -5.55 11.88 11.82
C THR A 198 -4.56 10.79 11.41
N GLN A 199 -3.43 11.15 10.77
CA GLN A 199 -2.41 10.16 10.39
C GLN A 199 -1.67 9.57 11.61
N LYS A 200 -1.35 10.40 12.61
CA LYS A 200 -0.73 9.90 13.85
C LYS A 200 -1.69 9.03 14.65
N LEU A 201 -2.98 9.38 14.67
CA LEU A 201 -4.01 8.53 15.26
C LEU A 201 -4.15 7.20 14.51
N GLY A 202 -4.18 7.22 13.18
CA GLY A 202 -4.20 5.99 12.37
C GLY A 202 -3.01 5.08 12.69
N LYS A 203 -1.78 5.64 12.71
CA LYS A 203 -0.57 4.90 13.12
C LYS A 203 -0.63 4.35 14.54
N LEU A 204 -1.23 5.10 15.47
CA LEU A 204 -1.44 4.64 16.84
C LEU A 204 -2.42 3.45 16.87
N LEU A 205 -3.56 3.56 16.17
CA LEU A 205 -4.56 2.50 16.10
C LEU A 205 -4.00 1.23 15.43
N VAL A 206 -3.17 1.35 14.38
CA VAL A 206 -2.49 0.21 13.76
C VAL A 206 -1.62 -0.53 14.78
N LYS A 207 -0.86 0.21 15.58
CA LYS A 207 -0.05 -0.38 16.67
C LYS A 207 -0.91 -1.02 17.76
N LEU A 208 -2.08 -0.46 18.05
CA LEU A 208 -3.00 -1.03 19.03
C LEU A 208 -3.63 -2.32 18.52
N VAL A 209 -4.14 -2.33 17.29
CA VAL A 209 -4.65 -3.57 16.67
C VAL A 209 -3.56 -4.62 16.60
N LYS A 210 -2.32 -4.26 16.24
CA LYS A 210 -1.18 -5.19 16.26
C LYS A 210 -0.89 -5.79 17.64
N LYS A 211 -1.11 -5.01 18.70
CA LYS A 211 -0.93 -5.46 20.08
C LYS A 211 -2.10 -6.31 20.58
N TYR A 212 -3.30 -6.09 20.06
CA TYR A 212 -4.54 -6.74 20.49
C TYR A 212 -5.20 -7.43 19.30
N PRO A 213 -4.68 -8.58 18.82
CA PRO A 213 -5.21 -9.26 17.63
C PRO A 213 -6.68 -9.71 17.81
N LYS A 214 -7.12 -9.94 19.05
CA LYS A 214 -8.52 -10.21 19.40
C LYS A 214 -9.48 -9.03 19.12
N ALA A 215 -8.96 -7.88 18.72
CA ALA A 215 -9.76 -6.75 18.26
C ALA A 215 -10.26 -6.89 16.82
N ILE A 216 -9.73 -7.88 16.09
CA ILE A 216 -10.11 -8.20 14.72
C ILE A 216 -11.12 -9.34 14.79
N GLU A 217 -12.34 -9.09 14.33
CA GLU A 217 -13.36 -10.09 14.11
C GLU A 217 -13.10 -10.81 12.79
N ILE A 218 -12.95 -12.13 12.82
CA ILE A 218 -12.80 -12.93 11.61
C ILE A 218 -14.20 -13.16 11.05
N VAL A 219 -14.45 -12.62 9.86
CA VAL A 219 -15.73 -12.70 9.16
C VAL A 219 -15.52 -13.47 7.87
N GLU A 220 -16.33 -14.49 7.60
CA GLU A 220 -16.26 -15.23 6.34
C GLU A 220 -16.64 -14.32 5.16
N ASP A 221 -15.83 -14.36 4.10
CA ASP A 221 -16.09 -13.53 2.92
C ASP A 221 -17.41 -13.96 2.24
N PRO A 222 -18.33 -13.03 1.91
CA PRO A 222 -19.58 -13.37 1.24
C PRO A 222 -19.38 -14.08 -0.10
N GLN A 223 -18.30 -13.77 -0.83
CA GLN A 223 -17.96 -14.43 -2.08
C GLN A 223 -17.50 -15.86 -1.80
N SER A 224 -16.61 -16.10 -0.83
CA SER A 224 -16.21 -17.46 -0.43
C SER A 224 -17.41 -18.29 0.01
N ARG A 225 -18.35 -17.72 0.76
CA ARG A 225 -19.60 -18.38 1.12
C ARG A 225 -20.45 -18.73 -0.10
N MET A 226 -20.56 -17.82 -1.07
CA MET A 226 -21.30 -18.05 -2.32
C MET A 226 -20.65 -19.14 -3.18
N TYR A 227 -19.33 -19.12 -3.35
CA TYR A 227 -18.60 -20.17 -4.07
C TYR A 227 -18.75 -21.53 -3.38
N ARG A 228 -18.63 -21.60 -2.05
CA ARG A 228 -18.86 -22.85 -1.31
C ARG A 228 -20.30 -23.35 -1.48
N GLN A 229 -21.30 -22.46 -1.48
CA GLN A 229 -22.69 -22.85 -1.70
C GLN A 229 -22.93 -23.34 -3.14
N MET A 230 -22.24 -22.75 -4.13
CA MET A 230 -22.43 -23.07 -5.55
C MET A 230 -21.66 -24.32 -5.99
N PHE A 231 -20.48 -24.56 -5.43
CA PHE A 231 -19.58 -25.65 -5.86
C PHE A 231 -19.39 -26.74 -4.80
N GLY A 232 -19.52 -26.43 -3.51
CA GLY A 232 -19.34 -27.39 -2.41
C GLY A 232 -20.50 -28.38 -2.23
N ALA A 233 -21.63 -28.20 -2.92
CA ALA A 233 -22.76 -29.12 -2.88
C ALA A 233 -22.79 -30.14 -4.06
N GLY A 234 -21.82 -30.09 -4.98
CA GLY A 234 -21.98 -30.68 -6.32
C GLY A 234 -21.08 -31.86 -6.72
N PHE A 235 -20.03 -32.19 -5.98
CA PHE A 235 -19.05 -33.20 -6.43
C PHE A 235 -18.72 -34.30 -5.41
N GLY A 236 -19.47 -34.39 -4.31
CA GLY A 236 -19.46 -35.55 -3.42
C GLY A 236 -20.20 -36.72 -4.03
N GLY A 237 -19.63 -37.35 -5.06
CA GLY A 237 -20.07 -38.63 -5.58
C GLY A 237 -19.74 -39.76 -4.62
N GLY A 238 -20.62 -39.99 -3.63
CA GLY A 238 -20.75 -41.25 -2.88
C GLY A 238 -22.25 -41.54 -2.80
N LYS A 239 -22.82 -42.48 -3.57
CA LYS A 239 -22.53 -43.91 -3.63
C LYS A 239 -22.73 -44.62 -2.30
N ASP A 240 -23.80 -44.27 -1.59
CA ASP A 240 -24.46 -45.22 -0.69
C ASP A 240 -25.76 -45.65 -1.37
N GLY A 241 -25.68 -46.82 -2.01
CA GLY A 241 -26.86 -47.62 -2.23
C GLY A 241 -27.20 -48.26 -0.91
N ASP A 242 -28.35 -47.89 -0.36
CA ASP A 242 -29.15 -48.78 0.45
C ASP A 242 -30.60 -48.60 0.00
N GLU A 243 -31.14 -49.70 -0.51
CA GLU A 243 -32.54 -49.94 -0.71
C GLU A 243 -33.27 -49.70 0.61
N GLU A 244 -34.27 -48.82 0.64
CA GLU A 244 -35.44 -49.06 1.47
C GLU A 244 -36.66 -48.38 0.84
N GLU A 245 -37.70 -49.20 0.75
CA GLU A 245 -38.97 -48.97 0.09
C GLU A 245 -39.87 -47.97 0.86
N GLU A 246 -40.83 -47.46 0.09
CA GLU A 246 -42.19 -47.09 0.47
C GLU A 246 -42.53 -45.66 0.97
N ASP A 247 -43.68 -45.25 0.41
CA ASP A 247 -44.60 -44.16 0.73
C ASP A 247 -44.10 -42.73 0.47
N GLY A 248 -44.49 -42.04 -0.60
CA GLY A 248 -45.84 -41.94 -1.15
C GLY A 248 -46.43 -40.62 -0.68
N ASP A 249 -46.33 -39.56 -1.49
CA ASP A 249 -47.21 -38.38 -1.46
C ASP A 249 -46.90 -37.44 -2.65
N GLU A 250 -47.57 -37.75 -3.75
CA GLU A 250 -48.34 -36.84 -4.60
C GLU A 250 -48.10 -35.32 -4.40
N TRP A 251 -47.26 -34.72 -5.25
CA TRP A 251 -47.47 -33.34 -5.70
C TRP A 251 -47.26 -33.25 -7.21
N GLY A 252 -48.39 -33.34 -7.92
CA GLY A 252 -48.45 -33.22 -9.37
C GLY A 252 -48.11 -31.81 -9.86
N PHE A 253 -47.11 -31.73 -10.75
CA PHE A 253 -47.05 -30.70 -11.76
C PHE A 253 -46.98 -31.36 -13.14
N GLY A 254 -48.16 -31.48 -13.75
CA GLY A 254 -48.28 -31.91 -15.13
C GLY A 254 -47.76 -30.85 -16.10
N LYS A 255 -46.92 -31.27 -17.03
CA LYS A 255 -47.18 -31.13 -18.47
C LYS A 255 -46.22 -32.02 -19.25
N GLN A 256 -46.80 -33.05 -19.85
CA GLN A 256 -46.18 -33.96 -20.81
C GLN A 256 -45.75 -33.19 -22.06
N GLY A 257 -44.44 -33.10 -22.28
CA GLY A 257 -43.85 -33.07 -23.62
C GLY A 257 -43.42 -34.49 -23.94
N LYS A 258 -44.05 -35.11 -24.95
CA LYS A 258 -43.63 -36.41 -25.48
C LYS A 258 -42.26 -36.24 -26.13
N TYR A 259 -41.27 -36.98 -25.64
CA TYR A 259 -40.04 -37.27 -26.37
C TYR A 259 -40.11 -38.74 -26.78
N ASP A 260 -40.03 -38.97 -28.10
CA ASP A 260 -40.02 -40.29 -28.71
C ASP A 260 -38.64 -40.95 -28.44
N PRO A 261 -38.60 -42.19 -27.91
CA PRO A 261 -37.36 -42.90 -27.64
C PRO A 261 -37.06 -43.88 -28.78
N ASP A 262 -36.72 -43.37 -29.97
CA ASP A 262 -36.27 -44.19 -31.12
C ASP A 262 -35.20 -43.46 -31.97
N ASP A 263 -34.42 -42.56 -31.36
CA ASP A 263 -33.19 -42.05 -31.99
C ASP A 263 -31.97 -42.77 -31.39
N ASP A 264 -31.65 -43.90 -32.01
CA ASP A 264 -30.37 -44.58 -31.94
C ASP A 264 -29.26 -43.61 -32.40
N PHE A 265 -28.71 -42.82 -31.48
CA PHE A 265 -27.48 -42.07 -31.72
C PHE A 265 -26.29 -42.99 -31.43
N ASP A 266 -25.97 -43.81 -32.42
CA ASP A 266 -24.78 -44.66 -32.49
C ASP A 266 -23.55 -43.76 -32.65
N VAL A 267 -22.94 -43.36 -31.52
CA VAL A 267 -21.60 -42.73 -31.50
C VAL A 267 -20.57 -43.82 -31.25
N ASN A 268 -20.45 -44.72 -32.22
CA ASN A 268 -19.19 -45.38 -32.49
C ASN A 268 -18.51 -44.60 -33.62
N GLU A 269 -17.71 -43.60 -33.27
CA GLU A 269 -16.68 -43.10 -34.18
C GLU A 269 -15.56 -42.41 -33.39
N ASP A 270 -14.40 -43.05 -33.43
CA ASP A 270 -13.05 -42.47 -33.32
C ASP A 270 -12.79 -41.44 -32.22
N LEU A 271 -12.53 -41.94 -31.00
CA LEU A 271 -11.51 -41.32 -30.15
C LEU A 271 -10.20 -42.05 -30.36
N GLY A 272 -9.45 -41.56 -31.34
CA GLY A 272 -8.09 -41.97 -31.64
C GLY A 272 -7.23 -41.99 -30.39
N GLY A 273 -6.46 -43.06 -30.26
CA GLY A 273 -5.41 -43.19 -29.25
C GLY A 273 -4.40 -42.06 -29.43
N TYR A 274 -4.29 -41.23 -28.40
CA TYR A 274 -3.12 -40.38 -28.23
C TYR A 274 -2.02 -41.26 -27.64
N GLY A 275 -1.01 -41.49 -28.47
CA GLY A 275 0.22 -42.17 -28.08
C GLY A 275 0.93 -41.40 -26.98
N GLU A 276 1.53 -42.17 -26.09
CA GLU A 276 2.56 -41.73 -25.16
C GLU A 276 3.78 -41.27 -25.98
N ASP A 277 3.86 -39.96 -26.25
CA ASP A 277 5.07 -39.33 -26.75
C ASP A 277 5.86 -38.79 -25.55
N GLU A 278 6.74 -39.63 -25.02
CA GLU A 278 7.87 -39.23 -24.18
C GLU A 278 8.87 -38.43 -25.03
N ALA A 279 8.69 -37.12 -25.19
CA ALA A 279 9.74 -36.21 -25.67
C ALA A 279 9.31 -34.74 -25.55
N ALA A 280 9.62 -34.07 -24.42
CA ALA A 280 9.94 -32.64 -24.35
C ALA A 280 10.15 -32.21 -22.89
N GLU A 281 11.28 -32.58 -22.30
CA GLU A 281 11.83 -31.90 -21.11
C GLU A 281 13.18 -31.32 -21.54
N GLU A 282 13.21 -30.10 -22.10
CA GLU A 282 14.45 -29.34 -22.34
C GLU A 282 14.17 -27.89 -22.84
N GLU A 283 13.21 -27.14 -22.26
CA GLU A 283 13.03 -25.71 -22.57
C GLU A 283 12.53 -24.90 -21.35
N ASP A 284 13.26 -24.93 -20.21
CA ASP A 284 12.92 -24.09 -19.03
C ASP A 284 14.13 -23.37 -18.38
N GLU A 285 15.33 -23.38 -19.01
CA GLU A 285 16.52 -22.73 -18.44
C GLU A 285 16.74 -21.26 -18.90
N GLU A 286 15.90 -20.70 -19.79
CA GLU A 286 16.12 -19.34 -20.32
C GLU A 286 15.35 -18.22 -19.56
N GLU A 287 14.37 -18.54 -18.71
CA GLU A 287 13.59 -17.50 -17.99
C GLU A 287 14.32 -16.92 -16.75
N ASP A 288 15.28 -17.65 -16.17
CA ASP A 288 16.02 -17.22 -14.97
C ASP A 288 17.03 -16.09 -15.25
N ASP A 289 17.56 -16.01 -16.48
CA ASP A 289 18.59 -15.03 -16.86
C ASP A 289 18.03 -13.59 -16.96
N GLU A 290 16.77 -13.41 -17.37
CA GLU A 290 16.14 -12.09 -17.49
C GLU A 290 15.86 -11.45 -16.12
N ALA A 291 15.49 -12.27 -15.13
CA ALA A 291 15.26 -11.82 -13.76
C ALA A 291 16.55 -11.33 -13.11
N GLU A 292 17.68 -12.02 -13.33
CA GLU A 292 18.98 -11.59 -12.79
C GLU A 292 19.45 -10.27 -13.44
N GLU A 293 19.23 -10.09 -14.74
CA GLU A 293 19.57 -8.83 -15.43
C GLU A 293 18.76 -7.64 -14.86
N MET A 294 17.47 -7.81 -14.63
CA MET A 294 16.63 -6.76 -14.04
C MET A 294 17.10 -6.34 -12.64
N LEU A 295 17.51 -7.30 -11.81
CA LEU A 295 18.06 -7.02 -10.47
C LEU A 295 19.38 -6.23 -10.56
N ARG A 296 20.27 -6.59 -11.50
CA ARG A 296 21.52 -5.85 -11.76
C ARG A 296 21.23 -4.42 -12.20
N GLN A 297 20.25 -4.20 -13.08
CA GLN A 297 19.85 -2.86 -13.52
C GLN A 297 19.27 -2.03 -12.37
N ALA A 298 18.45 -2.63 -11.50
CA ALA A 298 17.89 -1.98 -10.32
C ALA A 298 18.98 -1.54 -9.33
N GLU A 299 20.02 -2.36 -9.12
CA GLU A 299 21.15 -1.99 -8.26
C GLU A 299 21.95 -0.81 -8.84
N VAL A 300 22.20 -0.80 -10.15
CA VAL A 300 22.88 0.32 -10.83
C VAL A 300 22.09 1.63 -10.64
N LEU A 301 20.77 1.59 -10.75
CA LEU A 301 19.91 2.75 -10.50
C LEU A 301 19.97 3.22 -9.04
N ARG A 302 19.99 2.29 -8.08
CA ARG A 302 20.15 2.60 -6.66
C ARG A 302 21.47 3.31 -6.38
N ILE A 303 22.58 2.81 -6.91
CA ILE A 303 23.92 3.42 -6.78
C ILE A 303 23.93 4.82 -7.41
N LYS A 304 23.33 4.98 -8.60
CA LYS A 304 23.22 6.28 -9.27
C LYS A 304 22.41 7.29 -8.45
N ALA A 305 21.31 6.86 -7.85
CA ALA A 305 20.48 7.69 -6.97
C ALA A 305 21.23 8.12 -5.70
N GLU A 306 22.02 7.23 -5.09
CA GLU A 306 22.86 7.58 -3.94
C GLU A 306 23.96 8.59 -4.30
N LYS A 307 24.60 8.44 -5.47
CA LYS A 307 25.59 9.40 -5.96
C LYS A 307 24.97 10.79 -6.16
N LEU A 308 23.78 10.86 -6.75
CA LEU A 308 23.04 12.11 -6.93
C LEU A 308 22.69 12.77 -5.59
N LYS A 309 22.27 11.98 -4.58
CA LYS A 309 22.00 12.49 -3.23
C LYS A 309 23.26 13.08 -2.59
N ARG A 310 24.42 12.43 -2.72
CA ARG A 310 25.71 12.94 -2.21
C ARG A 310 26.14 14.23 -2.91
N GLU A 311 25.94 14.33 -4.23
CA GLU A 311 26.24 15.56 -4.99
C GLU A 311 25.33 16.73 -4.59
N LYS A 312 24.02 16.49 -4.41
CA LYS A 312 23.08 17.50 -3.92
C LYS A 312 23.47 17.99 -2.52
N LYS A 313 23.83 17.07 -1.61
CA LYS A 313 24.29 17.41 -0.26
C LYS A 313 25.55 18.28 -0.29
N LYS A 314 26.55 17.93 -1.12
CA LYS A 314 27.78 18.74 -1.29
C LYS A 314 27.47 20.15 -1.81
N LYS A 315 26.57 20.29 -2.79
CA LYS A 315 26.14 21.60 -3.30
C LYS A 315 25.47 22.45 -2.22
N GLN A 316 24.60 21.84 -1.41
CA GLN A 316 23.92 22.52 -0.31
C GLN A 316 24.91 23.00 0.77
N GLU A 317 25.88 22.16 1.15
CA GLU A 317 26.94 22.54 2.10
C GLU A 317 27.84 23.67 1.56
N GLU A 318 28.14 23.68 0.26
CA GLU A 318 28.90 24.76 -0.37
C GLU A 318 28.11 26.08 -0.38
N GLU A 319 26.80 26.02 -0.67
CA GLU A 319 25.91 27.19 -0.62
C GLU A 319 25.80 27.77 0.80
N GLU A 320 25.67 26.91 1.81
CA GLU A 320 25.65 27.32 3.22
C GLU A 320 26.97 27.99 3.64
N LYS A 321 28.12 27.42 3.23
CA LYS A 321 29.44 28.02 3.45
C LYS A 321 29.58 29.39 2.79
N LYS A 322 29.05 29.56 1.57
CA LYS A 322 29.02 30.87 0.87
C LYS A 322 28.16 31.89 1.63
N LYS A 323 26.97 31.49 2.11
CA LYS A 323 26.09 32.35 2.92
C LYS A 323 26.76 32.79 4.22
N LYS A 324 27.42 31.88 4.95
CA LYS A 324 28.17 32.21 6.18
C LYS A 324 29.31 33.20 5.93
N LYS A 325 30.12 32.99 4.88
CA LYS A 325 31.18 33.95 4.51
C LYS A 325 30.62 35.33 4.16
N GLN A 326 29.52 35.40 3.42
CA GLN A 326 28.88 36.67 3.08
C GLN A 326 28.32 37.39 4.33
N GLN A 327 27.78 36.65 5.29
CA GLN A 327 27.31 37.20 6.57
C GLN A 327 28.48 37.75 7.40
N GLN A 328 29.61 37.04 7.47
CA GLN A 328 30.80 37.50 8.18
C GLN A 328 31.35 38.81 7.60
N GLN A 329 31.46 38.91 6.28
CA GLN A 329 31.90 40.16 5.62
C GLN A 329 30.95 41.34 5.87
N LYS A 330 29.63 41.09 5.99
CA LYS A 330 28.66 42.13 6.36
C LYS A 330 28.84 42.61 7.79
N MET A 331 29.24 41.73 8.72
CA MET A 331 29.51 42.11 10.11
C MET A 331 30.81 42.92 10.24
N GLU A 332 31.87 42.56 9.50
CA GLU A 332 33.13 43.33 9.49
C GLU A 332 32.94 44.75 8.95
N LYS A 333 32.14 44.93 7.90
CA LYS A 333 31.83 46.27 7.34
C LYS A 333 30.98 47.15 8.28
N LYS A 334 30.26 46.56 9.23
CA LYS A 334 29.44 47.28 10.21
C LYS A 334 30.20 47.68 11.47
N LYS A 335 31.48 47.31 11.60
CA LYS A 335 32.28 47.69 12.77
C LYS A 335 32.43 49.22 12.78
N PRO A 336 31.90 49.93 13.79
CA PRO A 336 31.95 51.38 13.84
C PRO A 336 33.42 51.83 13.79
N LYS A 337 33.70 52.90 13.04
CA LYS A 337 35.05 53.49 13.05
C LYS A 337 35.43 53.78 14.49
N PRO A 338 36.67 53.48 14.92
CA PRO A 338 37.11 53.84 16.25
C PRO A 338 36.85 55.35 16.43
N PRO A 339 36.29 55.75 17.58
CA PRO A 339 36.08 57.16 17.86
C PRO A 339 37.42 57.89 17.68
N PRO A 340 37.40 59.13 17.16
CA PRO A 340 38.62 59.92 17.10
C PRO A 340 39.27 59.99 18.48
N PRO A 341 40.62 59.98 18.57
CA PRO A 341 41.31 60.02 19.85
C PRO A 341 40.81 61.22 20.64
N VAL A 342 40.25 60.95 21.81
CA VAL A 342 39.72 61.97 22.72
C VAL A 342 40.93 62.71 23.28
N GLU A 343 40.99 64.02 23.02
CA GLU A 343 41.98 64.93 23.58
C GLU A 343 41.83 64.92 25.12
N GLU A 344 42.91 64.60 25.84
CA GLU A 344 42.94 64.51 27.31
C GLU A 344 42.41 65.81 27.92
N VAL A 345 41.24 65.75 28.57
CA VAL A 345 40.70 66.85 29.37
C VAL A 345 41.12 66.60 30.82
N GLU A 346 41.88 67.53 31.39
CA GLU A 346 42.33 67.54 32.78
C GLU A 346 41.13 67.47 33.76
N GLU A 347 41.20 66.53 34.71
CA GLU A 347 40.15 66.30 35.73
C GLU A 347 40.13 67.43 36.77
N GLU A 348 38.97 68.08 36.94
CA GLU A 348 38.69 68.93 38.12
C GLU A 348 38.06 68.11 39.26
N PRO A 349 38.37 68.46 40.53
CA PRO A 349 38.00 67.66 41.71
C PRO A 349 36.52 67.76 42.12
N PRO A 350 36.00 66.78 42.89
CA PRO A 350 34.59 66.63 43.19
C PRO A 350 34.06 67.66 44.19
N ILE A 351 32.85 68.16 43.93
CA ILE A 351 32.07 69.05 44.79
C ILE A 351 31.17 68.18 45.69
N GLU A 352 31.35 68.30 47.00
CA GLU A 352 30.50 67.69 48.03
C GLU A 352 29.21 68.48 48.27
N ASP A 353 28.19 67.72 48.66
CA ASP A 353 27.06 68.06 49.54
C ASP A 353 26.04 69.14 49.16
N GLU A 354 24.77 68.72 49.18
CA GLU A 354 23.72 69.20 50.10
C GLU A 354 22.37 68.89 49.46
N PHE A 355 21.55 68.04 50.07
CA PHE A 355 20.11 68.30 50.13
C PHE A 355 19.50 67.55 51.31
N ASN A 356 19.43 68.29 52.39
CA ASN A 356 18.69 68.00 53.61
C ASN A 356 17.30 68.65 53.51
N GLN A 357 16.37 68.19 54.35
CA GLN A 357 15.02 68.73 54.61
C GLN A 357 13.97 68.52 53.51
N TYR A 358 12.93 67.74 53.83
CA TYR A 358 11.62 68.28 54.24
C TYR A 358 10.84 67.18 54.97
N GLU A 359 10.70 67.38 56.27
CA GLU A 359 9.80 66.70 57.20
C GLU A 359 8.63 67.69 57.48
N GLU A 360 7.45 67.16 57.81
CA GLU A 360 6.22 67.88 58.23
C GLU A 360 5.30 68.49 57.15
N LEU A 361 4.27 67.73 56.75
CA LEU A 361 2.85 67.97 57.12
C LEU A 361 1.90 66.91 56.56
#